data_AF-A0A421BHA4-F1
#
_entry.id   AF-A0A421BHA4-F1
#
_cell.length_a   1.000
_cell.length_b   1.000
_cell.length_c   1.000
_cell.angle_alpha   90.00
_cell.angle_beta   90.00
_cell.angle_gamma   90.00
#
_symmetry.space_group_name_H-M   'P 1'
#
loop_
_entity.id
_entity.type
_entity.pdbx_description
1 polymer ?
#
loop_
_entity_poly.entity_id
_entity_poly.type
_entity_poly.pdbx_seq_one_letter_code
_entity_poly.pdbx_strand_id
1 'polypeptide(L)'
;MFDMNSSNFENSFEDFIKEIPNGKLLGIWVYSQEFYSLPEFGYKIHISLDSNNYKEVLGICLPYLIENKISFKMIASYLDLLSLNRGDYGYTQMGKDITVYPENIVALKKSYSNCIL
;
A
#
# COMPACT_ATOMS: atom_id res chain seq x y z
N MET A 1 -0.21 -4.38 -39.82
CA MET A 1 0.66 -3.30 -39.30
C MET A 1 0.27 -3.15 -37.84
N PHE A 2 1.00 -3.83 -36.96
CA PHE A 2 0.77 -3.74 -35.52
C PHE A 2 1.48 -2.48 -35.05
N ASP A 3 0.72 -1.51 -34.56
CA ASP A 3 1.29 -0.31 -33.95
C ASP A 3 2.01 -0.70 -32.65
N MET A 4 3.33 -0.87 -32.77
CA MET A 4 4.27 -0.79 -31.66
C MET A 4 4.41 0.68 -31.27
N ASN A 5 3.43 1.22 -30.53
CA ASN A 5 3.57 2.51 -29.83
C ASN A 5 2.61 2.60 -28.64
N SER A 6 2.93 1.84 -27.60
CA SER A 6 2.76 2.32 -26.22
C SER A 6 3.85 1.66 -25.40
N SER A 7 5.01 2.30 -25.29
CA SER A 7 5.92 2.03 -24.18
C SER A 7 5.24 2.53 -22.91
N ASN A 8 4.24 1.78 -22.44
CA ASN A 8 3.81 1.86 -21.06
C ASN A 8 5.01 1.36 -20.27
N PHE A 9 5.82 2.28 -19.76
CA PHE A 9 6.74 1.92 -18.69
C PHE A 9 5.85 1.42 -17.56
N GLU A 10 5.73 0.10 -17.45
CA GLU A 10 5.06 -0.50 -16.31
C GLU A 10 5.83 -0.07 -15.07
N ASN A 11 5.16 0.67 -14.18
CA ASN A 11 5.76 1.05 -12.90
C ASN A 11 6.26 -0.21 -12.19
N SER A 12 7.52 -0.19 -11.78
CA SER A 12 8.04 -1.18 -10.84
C SER A 12 7.39 -0.97 -9.48
N PHE A 13 7.44 -1.98 -8.61
CA PHE A 13 6.94 -1.85 -7.25
C PHE A 13 7.60 -0.66 -6.53
N GLU A 14 8.90 -0.50 -6.74
CA GLU A 14 9.72 0.55 -6.14
C GLU A 14 9.35 1.95 -6.66
N ASP A 15 8.69 2.08 -7.81
CA ASP A 15 8.18 3.36 -8.29
C ASP A 15 7.02 3.85 -7.42
N PHE A 16 6.12 2.95 -6.99
CA PHE A 16 5.06 3.31 -6.03
C PHE A 16 5.63 3.78 -4.69
N ILE A 17 6.72 3.19 -4.22
CA ILE A 17 7.36 3.62 -2.96
C ILE A 17 7.83 5.08 -3.03
N LYS A 18 8.31 5.52 -4.20
CA LYS A 18 8.77 6.90 -4.42
C LYS A 18 7.64 7.91 -4.42
N GLU A 19 6.39 7.47 -4.64
CA GLU A 19 5.21 8.34 -4.60
C GLU A 19 4.86 8.75 -3.15
N ILE A 20 5.30 8.02 -2.14
CA ILE A 20 4.99 8.27 -0.73
C ILE A 20 5.79 9.50 -0.24
N PRO A 21 5.14 10.64 0.05
CA PRO A 21 5.83 11.85 0.46
C PRO A 21 6.55 11.64 1.81
N ASN A 22 7.87 11.88 1.82
CA ASN A 22 8.73 11.71 2.99
C ASN A 22 8.53 10.36 3.71
N GLY A 23 8.32 9.29 2.94
CA GLY A 23 8.08 7.95 3.47
C GLY A 23 9.21 7.50 4.41
N LYS A 24 8.85 7.05 5.63
CA LYS A 24 9.83 6.55 6.60
C LYS A 24 10.01 5.05 6.46
N LEU A 25 11.19 4.62 6.05
CA LEU A 25 11.59 3.23 6.05
C LEU A 25 11.91 2.75 7.47
N LEU A 26 11.32 1.64 7.89
CA LEU A 26 11.61 0.96 9.16
C LEU A 26 11.49 -0.56 8.97
N GLY A 27 12.64 -1.22 8.81
CA GLY A 27 12.69 -2.63 8.41
C GLY A 27 12.09 -2.82 7.02
N ILE A 28 11.18 -3.78 6.87
CA ILE A 28 10.48 -4.08 5.61
C ILE A 28 9.30 -3.16 5.32
N TRP A 29 9.06 -2.13 6.15
CA TRP A 29 7.89 -1.27 6.04
C TRP A 29 8.27 0.16 5.68
N VAL A 30 7.51 0.77 4.77
CA VAL A 30 7.48 2.22 4.57
C VAL A 30 6.20 2.79 5.17
N TYR A 31 6.34 3.86 5.95
CA TYR A 31 5.23 4.55 6.62
C TYR A 31 4.94 5.88 5.94
N SER A 32 3.66 6.28 5.93
CA SER A 32 3.19 7.59 5.47
C SER A 32 3.52 8.72 6.46
N GLN A 33 4.80 8.83 6.84
CA GLN A 33 5.30 9.57 8.01
C GLN A 33 4.88 11.05 8.02
N GLU A 34 4.77 11.69 6.86
CA GLU A 34 4.41 13.10 6.74
C GLU A 34 3.07 13.45 7.39
N PHE A 35 2.12 12.53 7.34
CA PHE A 35 0.77 12.70 7.90
C PHE A 35 0.38 11.54 8.83
N TYR A 36 1.36 10.84 9.37
CA TYR A 36 1.12 9.68 10.23
C TYR A 36 0.62 10.13 11.61
N SER A 37 -0.65 9.86 11.90
CA SER A 37 -1.32 10.16 13.16
C SER A 37 -2.34 9.07 13.46
N LEU A 38 -2.24 8.47 14.64
CA LEU A 38 -3.12 7.39 15.06
C LEU A 38 -3.93 7.80 16.29
N PRO A 39 -5.24 7.49 16.32
CA PRO A 39 -6.02 7.62 17.54
C PRO A 39 -5.61 6.56 18.57
N GLU A 40 -5.94 6.78 19.84
CA GLU A 40 -5.70 5.82 20.93
C GLU A 40 -6.40 4.47 20.67
N PHE A 41 -7.62 4.53 20.13
CA PHE A 41 -8.39 3.39 19.66
C PHE A 41 -8.93 3.69 18.26
N GLY A 42 -8.87 2.71 17.36
CA GLY A 42 -9.27 2.95 15.99
C GLY A 42 -9.41 1.68 15.15
N TYR A 43 -9.56 1.90 13.86
CA TYR A 43 -9.74 0.84 12.88
C TYR A 43 -8.43 0.57 12.15
N LYS A 44 -8.31 -0.65 11.62
CA LYS A 44 -7.27 -1.00 10.67
C LYS A 44 -7.85 -1.83 9.55
N ILE A 45 -7.34 -1.60 8.35
CA ILE A 45 -7.60 -2.44 7.19
C ILE A 45 -6.27 -3.05 6.79
N HIS A 46 -6.24 -4.36 6.56
CA HIS A 46 -5.14 -5.02 5.88
C HIS A 46 -5.53 -5.26 4.42
N ILE A 47 -4.69 -4.83 3.48
CA ILE A 47 -4.86 -5.07 2.05
C ILE A 47 -3.74 -6.02 1.63
N SER A 48 -4.13 -7.16 1.07
CA SER A 48 -3.21 -8.19 0.59
C SER A 48 -2.86 -7.96 -0.87
N LEU A 49 -1.58 -8.07 -1.18
CA LEU A 49 -1.03 -7.96 -2.53
C LEU A 49 -0.39 -9.28 -2.93
N ASP A 50 -0.26 -9.52 -4.23
CA ASP A 50 0.57 -10.57 -4.81
C ASP A 50 1.28 -10.08 -6.08
N SER A 51 2.06 -10.96 -6.72
CA SER A 51 2.80 -10.62 -7.94
C SER A 51 1.92 -10.25 -9.13
N ASN A 52 0.64 -10.62 -9.10
CA ASN A 52 -0.31 -10.44 -10.19
C ASN A 52 -1.17 -9.18 -10.00
N ASN A 53 -1.47 -8.79 -8.76
CA ASN A 53 -2.40 -7.70 -8.48
C ASN A 53 -1.75 -6.39 -8.00
N TYR A 54 -0.47 -6.40 -7.61
CA TYR A 54 0.10 -5.25 -6.89
C TYR A 54 0.02 -3.94 -7.68
N LYS A 55 0.23 -3.98 -9.01
CA LYS A 55 0.20 -2.78 -9.85
C LYS A 55 -1.17 -2.13 -9.87
N GLU A 56 -2.22 -2.95 -10.04
CA GLU A 56 -3.61 -2.49 -10.07
C GLU A 56 -4.01 -1.93 -8.70
N VAL A 57 -3.76 -2.71 -7.64
CA VAL A 57 -4.16 -2.32 -6.28
C VAL A 57 -3.41 -1.07 -5.83
N LEU A 58 -2.09 -0.98 -6.04
CA LEU A 58 -1.32 0.21 -5.66
C LEU A 58 -1.68 1.42 -6.52
N GLY A 59 -1.93 1.24 -7.81
CA GLY A 59 -2.38 2.32 -8.70
C GLY A 59 -3.71 2.97 -8.30
N ILE A 60 -4.56 2.24 -7.55
CA ILE A 60 -5.82 2.75 -7.02
C ILE A 60 -5.66 3.24 -5.57
N CYS A 61 -5.11 2.38 -4.71
CA CYS A 61 -5.07 2.63 -3.27
C CYS A 61 -4.12 3.77 -2.91
N LEU A 62 -2.91 3.76 -3.46
CA LEU A 62 -1.85 4.64 -2.99
C LEU A 62 -2.16 6.12 -3.24
N PRO A 63 -2.62 6.53 -4.45
CA PRO A 63 -3.03 7.91 -4.69
C PRO A 63 -4.15 8.36 -3.75
N TYR A 64 -5.17 7.53 -3.56
CA TYR A 64 -6.29 7.85 -2.66
C TYR A 64 -5.82 8.07 -1.22
N LEU A 65 -4.97 7.18 -0.69
CA LEU A 65 -4.48 7.27 0.68
C LEU A 65 -3.61 8.51 0.89
N ILE A 66 -2.78 8.87 -0.09
CA ILE A 66 -1.92 10.06 -0.06
C ILE A 66 -2.77 11.33 -0.15
N GLU A 67 -3.68 11.42 -1.13
CA GLU A 67 -4.54 12.60 -1.34
C GLU A 67 -5.40 12.91 -0.10
N ASN A 68 -5.93 11.86 0.53
CA ASN A 68 -6.78 11.99 1.72
C ASN A 68 -5.99 12.00 3.04
N LYS A 69 -4.65 11.96 2.99
CA LYS A 69 -3.75 11.96 4.16
C LYS A 69 -4.12 10.89 5.19
N ILE A 70 -4.52 9.71 4.73
CA ILE A 70 -4.93 8.61 5.60
C ILE A 70 -3.66 7.86 6.03
N SER A 71 -3.43 7.71 7.33
CA SER A 71 -2.23 7.02 7.81
C SER A 71 -2.16 5.58 7.31
N PHE A 72 -1.01 5.17 6.78
CA PHE A 72 -0.77 3.79 6.36
C PHE A 72 0.70 3.38 6.53
N LYS A 73 0.93 2.07 6.46
CA LYS A 73 2.23 1.48 6.15
C LYS A 73 2.07 0.47 5.04
N MET A 74 3.09 0.30 4.21
CA MET A 74 3.14 -0.76 3.22
C MET A 74 4.51 -1.43 3.17
N ILE A 75 4.57 -2.60 2.56
CA ILE A 75 5.81 -3.34 2.33
C ILE A 75 6.75 -2.52 1.44
N ALA A 76 8.05 -2.54 1.76
CA ALA A 76 9.03 -1.58 1.24
C ALA A 76 9.71 -1.99 -0.08
N SER A 77 9.51 -3.22 -0.55
CA SER A 77 10.06 -3.69 -1.82
C SER A 77 9.27 -4.87 -2.37
N TYR A 78 9.44 -5.14 -3.67
CA TYR A 78 8.83 -6.32 -4.30
C TYR A 78 9.37 -7.63 -3.72
N LEU A 79 10.66 -7.69 -3.35
CA LEU A 79 11.25 -8.88 -2.75
C LEU A 79 10.69 -9.13 -1.34
N ASP A 80 10.47 -8.07 -0.57
CA ASP A 80 9.86 -8.17 0.76
C ASP A 80 8.38 -8.58 0.65
N LEU A 81 7.65 -8.14 -0.37
CA LEU A 81 6.29 -8.61 -0.68
C LEU A 81 6.25 -10.13 -0.88
N LEU A 82 7.12 -10.64 -1.75
CA LEU A 82 7.21 -12.08 -2.01
C LEU A 82 7.59 -12.85 -0.75
N SER A 83 8.51 -12.31 0.06
CA SER A 83 8.98 -12.96 1.28
C SER A 83 7.92 -12.94 2.39
N LEU A 84 7.18 -11.83 2.54
CA LEU A 84 6.04 -11.72 3.46
C LEU A 84 4.97 -12.76 3.15
N ASN A 85 4.63 -12.93 1.88
CA ASN A 85 3.59 -13.86 1.44
C ASN A 85 4.04 -15.33 1.38
N ARG A 86 5.34 -15.61 1.54
CA ARG A 86 5.83 -16.97 1.86
C ARG A 86 5.82 -17.27 3.36
N GLY A 87 5.60 -16.26 4.20
CA GLY A 87 5.65 -16.40 5.66
C GLY A 87 7.06 -16.24 6.24
N ASP A 88 8.03 -15.72 5.47
CA ASP A 88 9.43 -15.57 5.90
C ASP A 88 9.58 -14.57 7.08
N TYR A 89 8.61 -13.66 7.24
CA TYR A 89 8.50 -12.75 8.40
C TYR A 89 7.48 -13.21 9.45
N GLY A 90 7.12 -14.49 9.42
CA GLY A 90 6.14 -15.13 10.29
C GLY A 90 4.76 -15.28 9.65
N TYR A 91 4.16 -16.46 9.78
CA TYR A 91 2.88 -16.82 9.17
C TYR A 91 1.72 -15.86 9.48
N THR A 92 1.75 -15.22 10.65
CA THR A 92 0.72 -14.25 11.04
C THR A 92 0.79 -12.93 10.27
N GLN A 93 1.86 -12.68 9.52
CA GLN A 93 2.06 -11.45 8.75
C GLN A 93 1.65 -11.58 7.27
N MET A 94 1.43 -12.80 6.78
CA MET A 94 1.03 -13.06 5.40
C MET A 94 -0.22 -12.25 5.02
N GLY A 95 -0.20 -11.62 3.85
CA GLY A 95 -1.30 -10.80 3.33
C GLY A 95 -1.49 -9.45 4.03
N LYS A 96 -0.58 -9.01 4.89
CA LYS A 96 -0.62 -7.67 5.54
C LYS A 96 0.26 -6.66 4.82
N ASP A 97 0.29 -6.74 3.50
CA ASP A 97 1.20 -5.99 2.63
C ASP A 97 0.99 -4.48 2.73
N ILE A 98 -0.25 -4.04 2.91
CA ILE A 98 -0.60 -2.68 3.30
C ILE A 98 -1.45 -2.75 4.57
N THR A 99 -1.15 -1.87 5.54
CA THR A 99 -2.04 -1.61 6.66
C THR A 99 -2.46 -0.14 6.64
N VAL A 100 -3.75 0.09 6.46
CA VAL A 100 -4.38 1.41 6.49
C VAL A 100 -4.97 1.64 7.87
N TYR A 101 -4.81 2.86 8.40
CA TYR A 101 -5.27 3.29 9.70
C TYR A 101 -6.23 4.49 9.57
N PRO A 102 -7.52 4.25 9.28
CA PRO A 102 -8.51 5.32 9.23
C PRO A 102 -8.72 5.93 10.62
N GLU A 103 -8.76 7.27 10.68
CA GLU A 103 -8.95 8.01 11.94
C GLU A 103 -10.33 7.80 12.59
N ASN A 104 -11.36 7.48 11.79
CA ASN A 104 -12.73 7.29 12.25
C ASN A 104 -13.54 6.39 11.30
N ILE A 105 -14.79 6.12 11.68
CA ILE A 105 -15.69 5.24 10.93
C ILE A 105 -16.06 5.79 9.54
N VAL A 106 -16.07 7.11 9.37
CA VAL A 106 -16.37 7.74 8.07
C VAL A 106 -15.21 7.53 7.12
N ALA A 107 -13.98 7.77 7.58
CA ALA A 107 -12.76 7.48 6.83
C ALA A 107 -12.68 5.99 6.47
N LEU A 108 -12.99 5.08 7.41
CA LEU A 108 -13.03 3.63 7.16
C LEU A 108 -13.93 3.27 5.97
N LYS A 109 -15.18 3.76 5.98
CA LYS A 109 -16.16 3.47 4.91
C LYS A 109 -15.69 4.01 3.57
N LYS A 110 -15.12 5.22 3.54
CA LYS A 110 -14.60 5.81 2.31
C LYS A 110 -13.40 5.04 1.79
N SER A 111 -12.45 4.66 2.63
CA SER A 111 -11.30 3.82 2.22
C SER A 111 -11.77 2.48 1.65
N TYR A 112 -12.77 1.85 2.26
CA TYR A 112 -13.33 0.59 1.77
C TYR A 112 -13.92 0.73 0.36
N SER A 113 -14.70 1.78 0.09
CA SER A 113 -15.38 2.00 -1.21
C SER A 113 -14.52 2.65 -2.30
N ASN A 114 -13.27 3.04 -2.02
CA ASN A 114 -12.42 3.71 -3.02
C ASN A 114 -11.07 2.99 -3.21
N CYS A 115 -10.69 2.10 -2.29
CA CYS A 115 -9.44 1.32 -2.39
C CYS A 115 -9.68 -0.19 -2.49
N ILE A 116 -10.82 -0.70 -2.03
CA ILE A 116 -10.99 -2.14 -1.77
C ILE A 116 -12.13 -2.75 -2.60
N LEU A 117 -13.23 -2.01 -2.77
CA LEU A 117 -14.38 -2.36 -3.62
C LEU A 117 -14.71 -1.23 -4.58
#